data_AF-A0A0F9UP30-F1
#
_entry.id   AF-A0A0F9UP30-F1
#
_cell.length_a   1.000
_cell.length_b   1.000
_cell.length_c   1.000
_cell.angle_alpha   90.00
_cell.angle_beta   90.00
_cell.angle_gamma   90.00
#
_symmetry.space_group_name_H-M   'P 1'
#
loop_
_entity.id
_entity.type
_entity.pdbx_description
1 polymer ?
#
loop_
_entity_poly.entity_id
_entity_poly.type
_entity_poly.pdbx_seq_one_letter_code
_entity_poly.pdbx_strand_id
1 'polypeptide(L)'
;MVKKYNSVILLISLIIGLIHGIITISFNVFLSWLLIGIWLILTIKIIKNTKRYREFNSPHNTAFFVVLPIFIAIFYTIWSNFTGLLVENLLADSSLYLSWWSLVFGLPYAIYGSFSLHSCFRKYDVVYLGTKSVNGKRFGYIMVFLILFCIIFYWIVFYVADDIFEDFLSPINFSVDLILLLMFISTIFIMIIYGFLANRRSLPELTRAYITRRANRVDQITRPQPVRRSTRQRERVHTIERTRTPGPTRIDTRISRSTSRSLRTSPNRQTQTIRASTKATTQTSSGKTKKTSKTRPTSTRIINLNKYKPKTTALSSEDFKCIFCFQLPNFPQDQGRGIILCPNCRYPAHADEFKDWLGSSNLCSRCSARIPTNYGRNPRIISVKNYILIYKDFLRKKR
;
A
#
# COMPACT_ATOMS: atom_id res chain seq x y z
N MET A 1 11.56 8.08 -27.49
CA MET A 1 11.92 6.71 -27.92
C MET A 1 10.71 5.78 -28.05
N VAL A 2 9.91 5.55 -27.00
CA VAL A 2 8.79 4.57 -27.03
C VAL A 2 7.78 4.82 -28.14
N LYS A 3 7.43 6.09 -28.43
CA LYS A 3 6.52 6.42 -29.54
C LYS A 3 7.04 5.93 -30.90
N LYS A 4 8.36 6.06 -31.17
CA LYS A 4 8.96 5.64 -32.44
C LYS A 4 8.88 4.12 -32.61
N TYR A 5 9.17 3.35 -31.56
CA TYR A 5 9.11 1.89 -31.61
C TYR A 5 7.69 1.35 -31.84
N ASN A 6 6.69 1.93 -31.17
CA ASN A 6 5.29 1.53 -31.38
C ASN A 6 4.83 1.78 -32.82
N SER A 7 5.21 2.93 -33.40
CA SER A 7 4.91 3.23 -34.80
C SER A 7 5.58 2.24 -35.76
N VAL A 8 6.81 1.81 -35.47
CA VAL A 8 7.53 0.82 -36.28
C VAL A 8 6.84 -0.55 -36.22
N ILE A 9 6.45 -1.03 -35.04
CA ILE A 9 5.70 -2.30 -34.92
C ILE A 9 4.42 -2.24 -35.75
N LEU A 10 3.64 -1.17 -35.60
CA LEU A 10 2.37 -1.02 -36.31
C LEU A 10 2.57 -0.98 -37.83
N LEU A 11 3.59 -0.26 -38.30
CA LEU A 11 3.93 -0.18 -39.72
C LEU A 11 4.32 -1.55 -40.28
N ILE A 12 5.15 -2.31 -39.56
CA ILE A 12 5.57 -3.66 -39.98
C ILE A 12 4.34 -4.59 -40.04
N SER A 13 3.51 -4.60 -38.99
CA SER A 13 2.27 -5.40 -38.98
C SER A 13 1.31 -5.01 -40.10
N LEU A 14 1.22 -3.73 -40.45
CA LEU A 14 0.40 -3.25 -41.56
C LEU A 14 0.94 -3.71 -42.92
N ILE A 15 2.26 -3.62 -43.15
CA ILE A 15 2.89 -4.09 -44.39
C ILE A 15 2.71 -5.60 -44.55
N ILE A 16 2.99 -6.39 -43.50
CA ILE A 16 2.82 -7.84 -43.53
C ILE A 16 1.35 -8.19 -43.76
N GLY A 17 0.44 -7.53 -43.05
CA GLY A 17 -0.99 -7.71 -43.23
C GLY A 17 -1.43 -7.44 -44.66
N LEU A 18 -0.97 -6.36 -45.28
CA LEU A 18 -1.29 -6.02 -46.67
C LEU A 18 -0.80 -7.11 -47.64
N ILE A 19 0.45 -7.54 -47.50
CA ILE A 19 1.04 -8.58 -48.36
C ILE A 19 0.24 -9.87 -48.25
N HIS A 20 0.02 -10.37 -47.03
CA HIS A 20 -0.70 -11.63 -46.82
C HIS A 20 -2.19 -11.54 -47.17
N GLY A 21 -2.84 -10.40 -46.88
CA GLY A 21 -4.23 -10.15 -47.22
C GLY A 21 -4.47 -10.14 -48.72
N ILE A 22 -3.54 -9.57 -49.50
CA ILE A 22 -3.61 -9.57 -50.97
C ILE A 22 -3.36 -10.98 -51.52
N ILE A 23 -2.34 -11.70 -51.02
CA ILE A 23 -2.00 -13.06 -51.49
C ILE A 23 -3.16 -14.05 -51.25
N THR A 24 -3.80 -13.96 -50.09
CA THR A 24 -4.90 -14.87 -49.70
C THR A 24 -6.29 -14.35 -50.07
N ILE A 25 -6.38 -13.12 -50.59
CA ILE A 25 -7.65 -12.42 -50.89
C ILE A 25 -8.57 -12.46 -49.66
N SER A 26 -8.01 -12.23 -48.47
CA SER A 26 -8.74 -12.35 -47.19
C SER A 26 -8.53 -11.14 -46.30
N PHE A 27 -9.61 -10.41 -46.05
CA PHE A 27 -9.62 -9.29 -45.12
C PHE A 27 -9.39 -9.73 -43.66
N ASN A 28 -9.86 -10.93 -43.30
CA ASN A 28 -9.64 -11.54 -41.98
C ASN A 28 -8.14 -11.75 -41.71
N VAL A 29 -7.38 -12.24 -42.69
CA VAL A 29 -5.92 -12.41 -42.58
C VAL A 29 -5.21 -11.07 -42.41
N PHE A 30 -5.60 -10.04 -43.17
CA PHE A 30 -5.08 -8.68 -43.01
C PHE A 30 -5.30 -8.14 -41.59
N LEU A 31 -6.53 -8.22 -41.10
CA LEU A 31 -6.88 -7.74 -39.76
C LEU A 31 -6.17 -8.51 -38.65
N SER A 32 -6.02 -9.83 -38.79
CA SER A 32 -5.27 -10.63 -37.82
C SER A 32 -3.83 -10.13 -37.64
N TRP A 33 -3.12 -9.82 -38.74
CA TRP A 33 -1.77 -9.25 -38.65
C TRP A 33 -1.74 -7.88 -37.98
N LEU A 34 -2.70 -7.01 -38.31
CA LEU A 34 -2.83 -5.70 -37.66
C LEU A 34 -3.07 -5.85 -36.15
N LEU A 35 -3.95 -6.77 -35.75
CA LEU A 35 -4.25 -7.05 -34.36
C LEU A 35 -3.09 -7.68 -33.60
N ILE A 36 -2.26 -8.52 -34.23
CA ILE A 36 -1.01 -8.98 -33.62
C ILE A 36 -0.10 -7.77 -33.30
N GLY A 37 0.00 -6.80 -34.22
CA GLY A 37 0.76 -5.56 -33.99
C GLY A 37 0.23 -4.74 -32.81
N ILE A 38 -1.08 -4.53 -32.76
CA ILE A 38 -1.75 -3.83 -31.64
C ILE A 38 -1.51 -4.58 -30.32
N TRP A 39 -1.63 -5.91 -30.34
CA TRP A 39 -1.40 -6.77 -29.19
C TRP A 39 0.01 -6.56 -28.64
N LEU A 40 1.03 -6.64 -29.49
CA LEU A 40 2.43 -6.45 -29.09
C LEU A 40 2.64 -5.10 -28.40
N ILE A 41 2.11 -4.02 -28.98
CA ILE A 41 2.21 -2.67 -28.41
C ILE A 41 1.57 -2.61 -27.01
N LEU A 42 0.38 -3.21 -26.85
CA LEU A 42 -0.32 -3.28 -25.57
C LEU A 42 0.45 -4.11 -24.55
N THR A 43 0.96 -5.27 -24.95
CA THR A 43 1.80 -6.15 -24.12
C THR A 43 3.03 -5.42 -23.60
N ILE A 44 3.77 -4.75 -24.48
CA ILE A 44 4.96 -3.96 -24.10
C ILE A 44 4.59 -2.85 -23.11
N LYS A 45 3.47 -2.16 -23.34
CA LYS A 45 2.97 -1.11 -22.45
C LYS A 45 2.60 -1.65 -21.07
N ILE A 46 1.94 -2.81 -21.00
CA ILE A 46 1.55 -3.47 -19.76
C ILE A 46 2.78 -3.96 -18.99
N ILE A 47 3.75 -4.59 -19.65
CA ILE A 47 5.00 -5.03 -19.02
C ILE A 47 5.78 -3.84 -18.47
N LYS A 48 5.92 -2.77 -19.25
CA LYS A 48 6.63 -1.55 -18.81
C LYS A 48 5.96 -0.91 -17.59
N ASN A 49 4.64 -0.80 -17.60
CA ASN A 49 3.90 -0.25 -16.47
C ASN A 49 4.00 -1.16 -15.24
N THR A 50 3.90 -2.48 -15.41
CA THR A 50 4.10 -3.46 -14.34
C THR A 50 5.49 -3.32 -13.71
N LYS A 51 6.54 -3.21 -14.53
CA LYS A 51 7.92 -3.00 -14.05
C LYS A 51 8.04 -1.70 -13.25
N ARG A 52 7.51 -0.60 -13.77
CA ARG A 52 7.50 0.69 -13.07
C ARG A 52 6.79 0.60 -11.72
N TYR A 53 5.62 -0.04 -11.66
CA TYR A 53 4.89 -0.19 -10.39
C TYR A 53 5.63 -1.07 -9.39
N ARG A 54 6.30 -2.12 -9.87
CA ARG A 54 7.15 -2.98 -9.04
C ARG A 54 8.35 -2.22 -8.45
N GLU A 55 8.99 -1.35 -9.22
CA GLU A 55 10.11 -0.50 -8.74
C GLU A 55 9.69 0.38 -7.56
N PHE A 56 8.45 0.89 -7.58
CA PHE A 56 7.90 1.72 -6.49
C PHE A 56 7.10 0.93 -5.45
N ASN A 57 7.10 -0.41 -5.49
CA ASN A 57 6.24 -1.27 -4.65
C ASN A 57 4.77 -0.82 -4.63
N SER A 58 4.30 -0.26 -5.73
CA SER A 58 2.96 0.31 -5.84
C SER A 58 1.95 -0.78 -6.18
N PRO A 59 0.77 -0.81 -5.54
CA PRO A 59 -0.27 -1.76 -5.90
C PRO A 59 -0.77 -1.50 -7.33
N HIS A 60 -1.17 -2.57 -8.03
CA HIS A 60 -1.78 -2.49 -9.37
C HIS A 60 -3.26 -2.07 -9.32
N ASN A 61 -3.61 -1.11 -8.46
CA ASN A 61 -4.99 -0.70 -8.21
C ASN A 61 -5.43 0.49 -9.09
N THR A 62 -4.95 0.57 -10.33
CA THR A 62 -5.42 1.58 -11.28
C THR A 62 -6.35 0.95 -12.30
N ALA A 63 -7.25 1.76 -12.87
CA ALA A 63 -8.14 1.30 -13.93
C ALA A 63 -7.37 0.72 -15.13
N PHE A 64 -6.13 1.17 -15.38
CA PHE A 64 -5.26 0.58 -16.39
C PHE A 64 -5.02 -0.92 -16.13
N PHE A 65 -4.74 -1.35 -14.91
CA PHE A 65 -4.47 -2.77 -14.62
C PHE A 65 -5.72 -3.61 -14.45
N VAL A 66 -6.85 -3.01 -14.06
CA VAL A 66 -8.10 -3.75 -13.87
C VAL A 66 -8.90 -3.85 -15.18
N VAL A 67 -9.06 -2.74 -15.91
CA VAL A 67 -9.92 -2.67 -17.10
C VAL A 67 -9.22 -3.16 -18.34
N LEU A 68 -8.00 -2.70 -18.61
CA LEU A 68 -7.34 -2.94 -19.90
C LEU A 68 -7.08 -4.45 -20.16
N PRO A 69 -6.58 -5.25 -19.22
CA PRO A 69 -6.39 -6.68 -19.46
C PRO A 69 -7.70 -7.41 -19.74
N ILE A 70 -8.77 -7.08 -19.00
CA ILE A 70 -10.08 -7.68 -19.23
C ILE A 70 -10.63 -7.30 -20.61
N PHE A 71 -10.48 -6.04 -21.00
CA PHE A 71 -10.88 -5.58 -22.32
C PHE A 71 -10.10 -6.29 -23.44
N ILE A 72 -8.77 -6.42 -23.29
CA ILE A 72 -7.93 -7.18 -24.24
C ILE A 72 -8.39 -8.63 -24.31
N ALA A 73 -8.63 -9.28 -23.17
CA ALA A 73 -9.08 -10.66 -23.13
C ALA A 73 -10.39 -10.85 -23.91
N ILE A 74 -11.43 -10.08 -23.58
CA ILE A 74 -12.73 -10.14 -24.26
C ILE A 74 -12.57 -9.85 -25.75
N PHE A 75 -11.82 -8.81 -26.12
CA PHE A 75 -11.63 -8.44 -27.52
C PHE A 75 -10.96 -9.54 -28.34
N TYR A 76 -9.82 -10.09 -27.87
CA TYR A 76 -9.08 -11.11 -28.63
C TYR A 76 -9.80 -12.46 -28.65
N THR A 77 -10.58 -12.75 -27.62
CA THR A 77 -11.42 -13.96 -27.57
C THR A 77 -12.68 -13.82 -28.43
N ILE A 78 -13.25 -12.64 -28.59
CA ILE A 78 -14.32 -12.41 -29.59
C ILE A 78 -13.73 -12.50 -31.00
N TRP A 79 -12.57 -11.86 -31.22
CA TRP A 79 -11.91 -11.84 -32.52
C TRP A 79 -11.42 -13.23 -32.98
N SER A 80 -11.30 -14.20 -32.08
CA SER A 80 -10.91 -15.56 -32.42
C SER A 80 -11.87 -16.22 -33.42
N ASN A 81 -13.14 -15.80 -33.46
CA ASN A 81 -14.11 -16.31 -34.42
C ASN A 81 -13.92 -15.71 -35.83
N PHE A 82 -13.18 -14.61 -35.96
CA PHE A 82 -13.00 -13.85 -37.20
C PHE A 82 -11.55 -13.88 -37.72
N THR A 83 -10.59 -14.41 -36.95
CA THR A 83 -9.17 -14.39 -37.34
C THR A 83 -8.87 -15.34 -38.48
N GLY A 84 -8.18 -14.87 -39.53
CA GLY A 84 -7.67 -15.74 -40.60
C GLY A 84 -6.41 -16.53 -40.23
N LEU A 85 -5.86 -16.33 -39.03
CA LEU A 85 -4.63 -16.95 -38.54
C LEU A 85 -4.90 -17.72 -37.24
N LEU A 86 -4.24 -18.87 -37.06
CA LEU A 86 -4.31 -19.66 -35.83
C LEU A 86 -5.74 -20.07 -35.45
N VAL A 87 -6.58 -20.33 -36.45
CA VAL A 87 -8.03 -20.54 -36.31
C VAL A 87 -8.41 -21.96 -35.90
N GLU A 88 -7.48 -22.90 -36.00
CA GLU A 88 -7.69 -24.32 -35.73
C GLU A 88 -8.38 -24.53 -34.38
N ASN A 89 -9.50 -25.26 -34.40
CA ASN A 89 -10.17 -25.66 -33.18
C ASN A 89 -9.39 -26.81 -32.52
N LEU A 90 -8.82 -26.53 -31.35
CA LEU A 90 -8.04 -27.47 -30.55
C LEU A 90 -8.92 -28.50 -29.86
N LEU A 91 -10.24 -28.27 -29.80
CA LEU A 91 -11.22 -29.17 -29.24
C LEU A 91 -12.04 -29.79 -30.37
N ALA A 92 -11.38 -30.64 -31.15
CA ALA A 92 -12.00 -31.38 -32.25
C ALA A 92 -13.35 -31.99 -31.79
N ASP A 93 -14.38 -31.84 -32.64
CA ASP A 93 -15.73 -32.40 -32.49
C ASP A 93 -16.54 -31.92 -31.26
N SER A 94 -16.10 -30.87 -30.58
CA SER A 94 -16.88 -30.29 -29.47
C SER A 94 -17.73 -29.09 -29.93
N SER A 95 -18.83 -28.82 -29.23
CA SER A 95 -19.63 -27.60 -29.40
C SER A 95 -18.95 -26.33 -28.88
N LEU A 96 -17.72 -26.47 -28.37
CA LEU A 96 -16.92 -25.40 -27.80
C LEU A 96 -15.75 -25.07 -28.74
N TYR A 97 -15.46 -23.78 -28.87
CA TYR A 97 -14.35 -23.30 -29.65
C TYR A 97 -13.16 -23.01 -28.75
N LEU A 98 -11.98 -23.54 -29.09
CA LEU A 98 -10.73 -23.11 -28.48
C LEU A 98 -9.64 -23.08 -29.54
N SER A 99 -9.10 -21.90 -29.81
CA SER A 99 -8.03 -21.73 -30.79
C SER A 99 -6.71 -21.28 -30.16
N TRP A 100 -5.63 -21.51 -30.90
CA TRP A 100 -4.31 -20.97 -30.57
C TRP A 100 -4.34 -19.45 -30.43
N TRP A 101 -5.16 -18.76 -31.23
CA TRP A 101 -5.37 -17.33 -31.12
C TRP A 101 -5.88 -16.93 -29.73
N SER A 102 -6.99 -17.53 -29.28
CA SER A 102 -7.57 -17.27 -27.96
C SER A 102 -6.57 -17.61 -26.84
N LEU A 103 -5.85 -18.72 -26.96
CA LEU A 103 -4.86 -19.15 -25.96
C LEU A 103 -3.68 -18.18 -25.82
N VAL A 104 -3.12 -17.70 -26.93
CA VAL A 104 -1.93 -16.83 -26.90
C VAL A 104 -2.32 -15.39 -26.57
N PHE A 105 -3.37 -14.88 -27.20
CA PHE A 105 -3.70 -13.46 -27.16
C PHE A 105 -4.75 -13.09 -26.11
N GLY A 106 -5.69 -13.98 -25.82
CA GLY A 106 -6.77 -13.75 -24.84
C GLY A 106 -6.44 -14.25 -23.44
N LEU A 107 -6.04 -15.53 -23.31
CA LEU A 107 -5.91 -16.22 -22.01
C LEU A 107 -5.00 -15.51 -20.98
N PRO A 108 -3.79 -15.02 -21.33
CA PRO A 108 -2.92 -14.40 -20.33
C PRO A 108 -3.57 -13.16 -19.70
N TYR A 109 -4.35 -12.43 -20.50
CA TYR A 109 -5.06 -11.24 -20.09
C TYR A 109 -6.35 -11.57 -19.34
N ALA A 110 -7.03 -12.67 -19.69
CA ALA A 110 -8.16 -13.20 -18.94
C ALA A 110 -7.75 -13.55 -17.51
N ILE A 111 -6.64 -14.27 -17.35
CA ILE A 111 -6.10 -14.66 -16.04
C ILE A 111 -5.68 -13.43 -15.24
N TYR A 112 -4.89 -12.54 -15.83
CA TYR A 112 -4.42 -11.33 -15.14
C TYR A 112 -5.57 -10.39 -14.77
N GLY A 113 -6.52 -10.21 -15.68
CA GLY A 113 -7.73 -9.41 -15.49
C GLY A 113 -8.60 -9.96 -14.37
N SER A 114 -8.85 -11.28 -14.36
CA SER A 114 -9.61 -11.95 -13.31
C SER A 114 -8.94 -11.82 -11.94
N PHE A 115 -7.61 -11.97 -11.88
CA PHE A 115 -6.85 -11.76 -10.63
C PHE A 115 -6.93 -10.31 -10.13
N SER A 116 -6.87 -9.34 -11.05
CA SER A 116 -6.99 -7.91 -10.75
C SER A 116 -8.40 -7.55 -10.27
N LEU A 117 -9.43 -8.16 -10.86
CA LEU A 117 -10.82 -8.02 -10.45
C LEU A 117 -11.07 -8.64 -9.08
N HIS A 118 -10.58 -9.86 -8.84
CA HIS A 118 -10.58 -10.47 -7.50
C HIS A 118 -9.90 -9.58 -6.45
N SER A 119 -8.76 -8.96 -6.83
CA SER A 119 -8.05 -8.02 -5.96
C SER A 119 -8.87 -6.77 -5.62
N CYS A 120 -9.81 -6.34 -6.48
CA CYS A 120 -10.74 -5.24 -6.17
C CYS A 120 -11.63 -5.56 -4.97
N PHE A 121 -12.06 -6.82 -4.82
CA PHE A 121 -12.91 -7.22 -3.70
C PHE A 121 -12.11 -7.44 -2.41
N ARG A 122 -10.92 -8.06 -2.52
CA ARG A 122 -10.15 -8.56 -1.37
C ARG A 122 -9.01 -7.65 -0.91
N LYS A 123 -8.34 -6.94 -1.82
CA LYS A 123 -7.06 -6.24 -1.54
C LYS A 123 -7.14 -4.73 -1.72
N TYR A 124 -7.88 -4.23 -2.71
CA TYR A 124 -7.88 -2.81 -3.04
C TYR A 124 -8.97 -2.08 -2.26
N ASP A 125 -8.59 -1.18 -1.36
CA ASP A 125 -9.53 -0.24 -0.74
C ASP A 125 -10.07 0.77 -1.75
N VAL A 126 -9.19 1.22 -2.64
CA VAL A 126 -9.48 2.24 -3.63
C VAL A 126 -8.85 1.83 -4.96
N VAL A 127 -9.58 2.08 -6.05
CA VAL A 127 -9.10 1.98 -7.43
C VAL A 127 -9.01 3.38 -8.01
N TYR A 128 -7.88 3.70 -8.63
CA TYR A 128 -7.62 5.01 -9.22
C TYR A 128 -8.02 5.07 -10.70
N LEU A 129 -8.86 6.05 -11.03
CA LEU A 129 -9.30 6.44 -12.36
C LEU A 129 -8.65 7.79 -12.68
N GLY A 130 -7.43 7.75 -13.20
CA GLY A 130 -6.61 8.95 -13.38
C GLY A 130 -6.31 9.59 -12.02
N THR A 131 -6.81 10.81 -11.81
CA THR A 131 -6.68 11.55 -10.54
C THR A 131 -7.80 11.26 -9.55
N LYS A 132 -8.90 10.65 -10.00
CA LYS A 132 -10.04 10.31 -9.15
C LYS A 132 -9.86 8.93 -8.54
N SER A 133 -10.44 8.74 -7.36
CA SER A 133 -10.32 7.51 -6.59
C SER A 133 -11.71 6.99 -6.26
N VAL A 134 -11.98 5.72 -6.55
CA VAL A 134 -13.28 5.07 -6.32
C VAL A 134 -13.10 3.89 -5.39
N ASN A 135 -14.09 3.63 -4.53
CA ASN A 135 -14.06 2.46 -3.65
C ASN A 135 -13.85 1.17 -4.45
N GLY A 136 -12.88 0.36 -4.06
CA GLY A 136 -12.47 -0.83 -4.81
C GLY A 136 -13.58 -1.88 -4.96
N LYS A 137 -14.43 -2.10 -3.95
CA LYS A 137 -15.58 -3.01 -4.07
C LYS A 137 -16.61 -2.47 -5.05
N ARG A 138 -16.99 -1.19 -4.92
CA ARG A 138 -17.96 -0.56 -5.83
C ARG A 138 -17.48 -0.60 -7.27
N PHE A 139 -16.20 -0.31 -7.50
CA PHE A 139 -15.58 -0.45 -8.81
C PHE A 139 -15.59 -1.90 -9.31
N GLY A 140 -15.26 -2.87 -8.45
CA GLY A 140 -15.29 -4.29 -8.77
C GLY A 140 -16.67 -4.77 -9.21
N TYR A 141 -17.76 -4.37 -8.53
CA TYR A 141 -19.13 -4.70 -8.95
C TYR A 141 -19.47 -4.10 -10.31
N ILE A 142 -19.17 -2.81 -10.53
CA ILE A 142 -19.41 -2.17 -11.83
C ILE A 142 -18.68 -2.93 -12.95
N MET A 143 -17.43 -3.32 -12.72
CA MET A 143 -16.66 -4.08 -13.69
C MET A 143 -17.22 -5.48 -13.92
N VAL A 144 -17.62 -6.21 -12.88
CA VAL A 144 -18.30 -7.51 -13.01
C VAL A 144 -19.55 -7.39 -13.87
N PHE A 145 -20.44 -6.43 -13.57
CA PHE A 145 -21.66 -6.24 -14.34
C PHE A 145 -21.36 -5.86 -15.80
N LEU A 146 -20.37 -5.00 -16.04
CA LEU A 146 -19.95 -4.62 -17.38
C LEU A 146 -19.42 -5.83 -18.17
N ILE A 147 -18.60 -6.68 -17.54
CA ILE A 147 -18.06 -7.89 -18.18
C ILE A 147 -19.17 -8.85 -18.56
N LEU A 148 -20.07 -9.15 -17.61
CA LEU A 148 -21.19 -10.06 -17.86
C LEU A 148 -22.10 -9.51 -18.95
N PHE A 149 -22.39 -8.21 -18.91
CA PHE A 149 -23.16 -7.54 -19.95
C PHE A 149 -22.48 -7.66 -21.32
N CYS A 150 -21.19 -7.36 -21.43
CA CYS A 150 -20.46 -7.46 -22.70
C CYS A 150 -20.44 -8.90 -23.25
N ILE A 151 -20.25 -9.91 -22.41
CA ILE A 151 -20.23 -11.32 -22.84
C ILE A 151 -21.61 -11.77 -23.30
N ILE A 152 -22.66 -11.50 -22.52
CA ILE A 152 -24.04 -11.87 -22.86
C ILE A 152 -24.48 -11.13 -24.13
N PHE A 153 -24.24 -9.83 -24.19
CA PHE A 153 -24.55 -9.01 -25.36
C PHE A 153 -23.85 -9.53 -26.61
N TYR A 154 -22.57 -9.89 -26.50
CA TYR A 154 -21.85 -10.52 -27.59
C TYR A 154 -22.51 -11.82 -28.04
N TRP A 155 -22.82 -12.75 -27.13
CA TRP A 155 -23.49 -14.01 -27.51
C TRP A 155 -24.84 -13.78 -28.18
N ILE A 156 -25.66 -12.86 -27.66
CA ILE A 156 -26.95 -12.52 -28.29
C ILE A 156 -26.71 -11.99 -29.70
N VAL A 157 -25.82 -11.02 -29.88
CA VAL A 157 -25.53 -10.44 -31.20
C VAL A 157 -24.97 -11.48 -32.15
N PHE A 158 -24.04 -12.32 -31.69
CA PHE A 158 -23.41 -13.36 -32.50
C PHE A 158 -24.42 -14.41 -33.00
N TYR A 159 -25.40 -14.80 -32.18
CA TYR A 159 -26.41 -15.79 -32.56
C TYR A 159 -27.66 -15.22 -33.25
N VAL A 160 -27.96 -13.93 -33.08
CA VAL A 160 -29.16 -13.30 -33.67
C VAL A 160 -28.84 -12.61 -34.99
N ALA A 161 -27.67 -11.98 -35.09
CA ALA A 161 -27.28 -11.19 -36.26
C ALA A 161 -26.34 -11.98 -37.19
N ASP A 162 -26.40 -13.31 -37.13
CA ASP A 162 -25.50 -14.18 -37.89
C ASP A 162 -25.51 -13.85 -39.39
N ASP A 163 -26.71 -13.82 -39.98
CA ASP A 163 -26.93 -13.46 -41.39
C ASP A 163 -26.37 -12.07 -41.75
N ILE A 164 -26.28 -11.14 -40.79
CA ILE A 164 -25.73 -9.78 -41.02
C ILE A 164 -24.19 -9.81 -41.03
N PHE A 165 -23.58 -10.74 -40.29
CA PHE A 165 -22.12 -10.86 -40.23
C PHE A 165 -21.55 -11.56 -41.47
N GLU A 166 -22.27 -12.51 -42.08
CA GLU A 166 -21.80 -13.21 -43.28
C GLU A 166 -21.38 -12.25 -44.40
N ASP A 167 -22.11 -11.15 -44.61
CA ASP A 167 -21.85 -10.18 -45.69
C ASP A 167 -20.59 -9.33 -45.49
N PHE A 168 -20.15 -9.13 -44.24
CA PHE A 168 -19.03 -8.21 -43.93
C PHE A 168 -17.80 -8.91 -43.33
N LEU A 169 -18.02 -9.90 -42.47
CA LEU A 169 -17.02 -10.63 -41.71
C LEU A 169 -17.55 -12.04 -41.45
N SER A 170 -17.46 -12.93 -42.45
CA SER A 170 -17.86 -14.32 -42.29
C SER A 170 -17.06 -14.97 -41.12
N PRO A 171 -17.73 -15.35 -40.02
CA PRO A 171 -17.07 -16.00 -38.92
C PRO A 171 -16.65 -17.40 -39.37
N ILE A 172 -15.41 -17.76 -39.03
CA ILE A 172 -14.82 -19.03 -39.47
C ILE A 172 -15.32 -20.19 -38.60
N ASN A 173 -15.77 -19.88 -37.36
CA ASN A 173 -16.30 -20.87 -36.43
C ASN A 173 -17.57 -20.35 -35.73
N PHE A 174 -18.61 -21.17 -35.74
CA PHE A 174 -19.89 -20.94 -35.06
C PHE A 174 -20.01 -21.74 -33.77
N SER A 175 -19.21 -21.39 -32.77
CA SER A 175 -19.29 -22.04 -31.45
C SER A 175 -18.91 -21.10 -30.32
N VAL A 176 -19.33 -21.45 -29.11
CA VAL A 176 -19.02 -20.66 -27.91
C VAL A 176 -17.53 -20.80 -27.61
N ASP A 177 -16.79 -19.70 -27.62
CA ASP A 177 -15.37 -19.71 -27.21
C ASP A 177 -15.24 -20.10 -25.73
N LEU A 178 -14.47 -21.15 -25.47
CA LEU A 178 -14.26 -21.72 -24.14
C LEU A 178 -13.61 -20.72 -23.19
N ILE A 179 -12.69 -19.86 -23.65
CA ILE A 179 -12.06 -18.84 -22.80
C ILE A 179 -13.08 -17.80 -22.38
N LEU A 180 -13.99 -17.41 -23.28
CA LEU A 180 -15.05 -16.46 -22.96
C LEU A 180 -16.02 -17.04 -21.94
N LEU A 181 -16.39 -18.32 -22.11
CA LEU A 181 -17.22 -19.07 -21.17
C LEU A 181 -16.54 -19.20 -19.80
N LEU A 182 -15.25 -19.56 -19.75
CA LEU A 182 -14.49 -19.62 -18.51
C LEU A 182 -14.39 -18.25 -17.83
N MET A 183 -14.19 -17.18 -18.60
CA MET A 183 -14.24 -15.80 -18.08
C MET A 183 -15.61 -15.46 -17.48
N PHE A 184 -16.70 -15.84 -18.15
CA PHE A 184 -18.07 -15.66 -17.65
C PHE A 184 -18.28 -16.36 -16.30
N ILE A 185 -17.97 -17.65 -16.24
CA ILE A 185 -18.10 -18.46 -15.02
C ILE A 185 -17.21 -17.91 -13.90
N SER A 186 -15.94 -17.59 -14.21
CA SER A 186 -15.00 -17.07 -13.22
C SER A 186 -15.43 -15.70 -12.67
N THR A 187 -16.06 -14.86 -13.49
CA THR A 187 -16.58 -13.54 -13.08
C THR A 187 -17.78 -13.69 -12.13
N ILE A 188 -18.71 -14.59 -12.43
CA ILE A 188 -19.83 -14.94 -11.54
C ILE A 188 -19.30 -15.48 -10.21
N PHE A 189 -18.37 -16.43 -10.26
CA PHE A 189 -17.75 -17.01 -9.07
C PHE A 189 -17.08 -15.93 -8.20
N ILE A 190 -16.33 -15.02 -8.81
CA ILE A 190 -15.69 -13.90 -8.10
C ILE A 190 -16.74 -13.03 -7.42
N MET A 191 -17.85 -12.72 -8.10
CA MET A 191 -18.94 -11.91 -7.58
C MET A 191 -19.61 -12.58 -6.38
N ILE A 192 -19.99 -13.86 -6.50
CA ILE A 192 -20.70 -14.59 -5.44
C ILE A 192 -19.81 -14.72 -4.19
N ILE A 193 -18.59 -15.22 -4.36
CA ILE A 193 -17.72 -15.56 -3.21
C ILE A 193 -17.07 -14.33 -2.60
N TYR A 194 -16.55 -13.41 -3.42
CA TYR A 194 -15.78 -12.28 -2.89
C TYR A 194 -16.59 -10.99 -2.81
N GLY A 195 -17.66 -10.87 -3.60
CA GLY A 195 -18.61 -9.79 -3.46
C GLY A 195 -19.45 -9.96 -2.19
N PHE A 196 -20.21 -11.05 -2.11
CA PHE A 196 -21.22 -11.24 -1.05
C PHE A 196 -20.69 -11.91 0.22
N LEU A 197 -19.93 -13.00 0.09
CA LEU A 197 -19.52 -13.82 1.26
C LEU A 197 -18.29 -13.26 2.00
N ALA A 198 -17.46 -12.44 1.35
CA ALA A 198 -16.22 -11.93 1.95
C ALA A 198 -16.42 -10.60 2.68
N ASN A 199 -16.62 -10.68 4.00
CA ASN A 199 -16.42 -9.55 4.91
C ASN A 199 -14.94 -9.15 4.90
N ARG A 200 -14.66 -7.86 4.66
CA ARG A 200 -13.30 -7.35 4.71
C ARG A 200 -12.82 -7.41 6.16
N ARG A 201 -11.57 -7.84 6.34
CA ARG A 201 -10.82 -7.44 7.53
C ARG A 201 -10.65 -5.93 7.41
N SER A 202 -11.37 -5.17 8.22
CA SER A 202 -11.20 -3.71 8.27
C SER A 202 -9.74 -3.43 8.60
N LEU A 203 -8.98 -2.96 7.61
CA LEU A 203 -7.75 -2.27 7.94
C LEU A 203 -8.17 -1.08 8.81
N PRO A 204 -7.51 -0.83 9.95
CA PRO A 204 -7.83 0.33 10.78
C PRO A 204 -7.73 1.54 9.87
N GLU A 205 -8.88 2.19 9.67
CA GLU A 205 -8.98 3.41 8.89
C GLU A 205 -7.88 4.34 9.39
N LEU A 206 -6.97 4.75 8.51
CA LEU A 206 -6.05 5.84 8.83
C LEU A 206 -6.95 7.04 9.10
N THR A 207 -7.34 7.20 10.36
CA THR A 207 -8.34 8.17 10.76
C THR A 207 -7.90 9.52 10.23
N ARG A 208 -8.87 10.31 9.74
CA ARG A 208 -8.58 11.66 9.25
C ARG A 208 -7.75 12.44 10.27
N ALA A 209 -8.04 12.25 11.56
CA ALA A 209 -7.25 12.77 12.68
C ALA A 209 -5.76 12.36 12.65
N TYR A 210 -5.43 11.11 12.32
CA TYR A 210 -4.05 10.66 12.17
C TYR A 210 -3.35 11.33 10.98
N ILE A 211 -4.04 11.43 9.83
CA ILE A 211 -3.50 12.09 8.62
C ILE A 211 -3.26 13.59 8.90
N THR A 212 -4.22 14.28 9.51
CA THR A 212 -4.08 15.71 9.86
C THR A 212 -2.97 15.92 10.89
N ARG A 213 -2.86 15.03 11.90
CA ARG A 213 -1.80 15.11 12.91
C ARG A 213 -0.42 14.91 12.29
N ARG A 214 -0.29 14.03 11.30
CA ARG A 214 0.96 13.82 10.56
C ARG A 214 1.29 15.00 9.65
N ALA A 215 0.31 15.54 8.90
CA ALA A 215 0.49 16.72 8.05
C ALA A 215 0.93 17.95 8.86
N ASN A 216 0.24 18.23 9.98
CA ASN A 216 0.59 19.34 10.87
C ASN A 216 2.00 19.20 11.46
N ARG A 217 2.45 17.97 11.75
CA ARG A 217 3.81 17.74 12.24
C ARG A 217 4.86 17.96 11.14
N VAL A 218 4.59 17.53 9.91
CA VAL A 218 5.47 17.82 8.77
C VAL A 218 5.56 19.34 8.57
N ASP A 219 4.44 20.06 8.61
CA ASP A 219 4.46 21.53 8.51
C ASP A 219 5.25 22.19 9.65
N GLN A 220 5.18 21.67 10.87
CA GLN A 220 5.97 22.16 12.00
C GLN A 220 7.48 21.91 11.84
N ILE A 221 7.87 20.80 11.20
CA ILE A 221 9.28 20.47 10.94
C ILE A 221 9.81 21.27 9.74
N THR A 222 8.97 21.53 8.74
CA THR A 222 9.37 22.15 7.48
C THR A 222 9.35 23.68 7.57
N ARG A 223 8.58 24.26 8.50
CA ARG A 223 8.67 25.70 8.78
C ARG A 223 9.95 25.99 9.58
N PRO A 224 10.89 26.80 9.05
CA PRO A 224 12.02 27.27 9.84
C PRO A 224 11.48 28.07 11.03
N GLN A 225 11.73 27.58 12.24
CA GLN A 225 11.46 28.33 13.46
C GLN A 225 12.26 29.64 13.39
N PRO A 226 11.63 30.82 13.48
CA PRO A 226 12.37 32.06 13.64
C PRO A 226 13.15 31.94 14.95
N VAL A 227 14.48 31.96 14.84
CA VAL A 227 15.42 31.92 15.96
C VAL A 227 15.05 33.07 16.91
N ARG A 228 14.28 32.77 17.96
CA ARG A 228 14.08 33.69 19.07
C ARG A 228 15.44 33.83 19.74
N ARG A 229 16.14 34.90 19.41
CA ARG A 229 17.30 35.38 20.17
C ARG A 229 16.89 35.46 21.64
N SER A 230 17.55 34.65 22.46
CA SER A 230 17.40 34.68 23.90
C SER A 230 18.00 35.98 24.43
N THR A 231 17.17 37.01 24.58
CA THR A 231 17.53 38.12 25.45
C THR A 231 17.46 37.61 26.88
N ARG A 232 18.63 37.24 27.42
CA ARG A 232 18.85 37.11 28.87
C ARG A 232 18.35 38.38 29.53
N GLN A 233 17.26 38.31 30.28
CA GLN A 233 16.91 39.35 31.24
C GLN A 233 16.88 38.73 32.63
N ARG A 234 17.86 39.18 33.41
CA ARG A 234 18.04 39.02 34.85
C ARG A 234 16.77 39.46 35.60
N GLU A 235 16.34 38.62 36.53
CA GLU A 235 16.18 38.96 37.95
C GLU A 235 15.43 40.26 38.30
N ARG A 236 14.21 40.13 38.84
CA ARG A 236 13.81 40.84 40.07
C ARG A 236 12.59 40.23 40.75
N VAL A 237 12.80 39.88 42.01
CA VAL A 237 11.81 39.62 43.05
C VAL A 237 11.26 40.97 43.53
N HIS A 238 9.94 41.11 43.66
CA HIS A 238 9.24 42.01 44.59
C HIS A 238 7.77 41.57 44.68
N THR A 239 7.34 41.04 45.83
CA THR A 239 6.73 41.71 47.00
C THR A 239 5.27 42.10 46.79
N ILE A 240 4.46 41.59 47.71
CA ILE A 240 3.02 41.73 47.91
C ILE A 240 2.64 43.21 48.08
N GLU A 241 1.58 43.67 47.41
CA GLU A 241 0.73 44.69 48.00
C GLU A 241 -0.73 44.59 47.53
N ARG A 242 -1.60 44.90 48.49
CA ARG A 242 -3.03 44.66 48.55
C ARG A 242 -3.69 46.02 48.57
N THR A 243 -4.55 46.33 47.60
CA THR A 243 -5.35 47.56 47.67
C THR A 243 -6.76 47.31 47.14
N ARG A 244 -7.72 47.38 48.08
CA ARG A 244 -9.16 47.60 47.83
C ARG A 244 -9.30 49.00 47.18
N THR A 245 -10.28 49.30 46.32
CA THR A 245 -11.69 49.69 46.61
C THR A 245 -12.33 50.22 45.29
N PRO A 246 -13.58 50.73 45.24
CA PRO A 246 -14.82 50.09 44.75
C PRO A 246 -15.32 50.54 43.35
N GLY A 247 -16.39 49.89 42.86
CA GLY A 247 -17.10 50.19 41.59
C GLY A 247 -17.93 51.49 41.59
N PRO A 248 -18.66 51.78 40.48
CA PRO A 248 -20.06 51.32 40.37
C PRO A 248 -20.57 50.90 38.97
N THR A 249 -21.42 49.86 38.98
CA THR A 249 -22.76 49.70 38.35
C THR A 249 -23.05 50.22 36.92
N ARG A 250 -23.36 49.32 35.97
CA ARG A 250 -24.61 49.37 35.16
C ARG A 250 -24.93 48.09 34.33
N ILE A 251 -26.01 47.43 34.76
CA ILE A 251 -27.19 46.87 34.03
C ILE A 251 -27.02 45.88 32.85
N ASP A 252 -27.41 44.64 33.17
CA ASP A 252 -28.16 43.58 32.46
C ASP A 252 -28.57 43.70 30.98
N THR A 253 -28.41 42.58 30.25
CA THR A 253 -29.57 41.91 29.63
C THR A 253 -29.38 40.39 29.53
N ARG A 254 -30.46 39.70 29.90
CA ARG A 254 -30.63 38.28 30.23
C ARG A 254 -31.47 37.63 29.14
N ILE A 255 -31.04 36.49 28.57
CA ILE A 255 -31.96 35.48 28.01
C ILE A 255 -31.47 34.09 28.43
N SER A 256 -32.40 33.33 29.01
CA SER A 256 -32.25 32.01 29.63
C SER A 256 -32.91 30.95 28.75
N ARG A 257 -32.35 29.73 28.70
CA ARG A 257 -33.16 28.50 28.56
C ARG A 257 -32.49 27.28 29.21
N SER A 258 -33.27 26.70 30.12
CA SER A 258 -33.25 25.43 30.89
C SER A 258 -32.55 24.21 30.26
N THR A 259 -31.61 23.53 30.94
CA THR A 259 -31.72 22.40 31.90
C THR A 259 -32.33 21.08 31.40
N SER A 260 -31.52 20.02 31.43
CA SER A 260 -31.91 18.69 31.92
C SER A 260 -30.72 18.00 32.60
N ARG A 261 -31.02 17.44 33.76
CA ARG A 261 -30.16 17.00 34.88
C ARG A 261 -29.98 15.48 34.78
N SER A 262 -28.79 14.95 35.06
CA SER A 262 -28.66 13.55 35.52
C SER A 262 -27.43 13.41 36.42
N LEU A 263 -27.70 13.02 37.67
CA LEU A 263 -26.79 12.77 38.77
C LEU A 263 -26.28 11.33 38.70
N ARG A 264 -24.99 11.11 38.89
CA ARG A 264 -24.54 9.93 39.67
C ARG A 264 -23.20 10.15 40.33
N THR A 265 -23.22 9.82 41.61
CA THR A 265 -22.32 10.07 42.73
C THR A 265 -21.07 9.19 42.73
N SER A 266 -19.97 9.74 43.26
CA SER A 266 -18.76 9.01 43.71
C SER A 266 -19.06 8.01 44.84
N PRO A 267 -18.08 7.16 45.21
CA PRO A 267 -17.39 7.51 46.44
C PRO A 267 -15.87 7.35 46.43
N ASN A 268 -15.31 8.17 47.31
CA ASN A 268 -13.95 8.36 47.77
C ASN A 268 -13.47 7.17 48.63
N ARG A 269 -12.21 6.76 48.53
CA ARG A 269 -11.56 5.89 49.52
C ARG A 269 -10.12 6.33 49.77
N GLN A 270 -9.96 7.16 50.79
CA GLN A 270 -8.73 7.31 51.58
C GLN A 270 -8.78 6.28 52.71
N THR A 271 -7.70 5.54 52.94
CA THR A 271 -7.46 4.89 54.24
C THR A 271 -5.96 4.83 54.53
N GLN A 272 -5.58 5.74 55.43
CA GLN A 272 -4.65 5.69 56.55
C GLN A 272 -3.48 4.68 56.60
N THR A 273 -2.33 5.27 56.92
CA THR A 273 -1.12 4.76 57.57
C THR A 273 -1.37 4.14 58.95
N ILE A 274 -0.76 2.98 59.23
CA ILE A 274 -0.40 2.54 60.59
C ILE A 274 1.03 1.97 60.56
N ARG A 275 1.88 2.55 61.41
CA ARG A 275 3.19 2.02 61.82
C ARG A 275 3.00 0.84 62.77
N ALA A 276 3.77 -0.22 62.61
CA ALA A 276 4.17 -1.08 63.73
C ALA A 276 5.61 -1.54 63.53
N SER A 277 6.39 -1.35 64.59
CA SER A 277 7.79 -1.69 64.74
C SER A 277 7.91 -3.11 65.25
N THR A 278 8.87 -3.88 64.74
CA THR A 278 9.53 -4.92 65.53
C THR A 278 11.00 -5.00 65.14
N LYS A 279 11.84 -4.70 66.14
CA LYS A 279 13.27 -4.98 66.19
C LYS A 279 13.50 -6.49 66.26
N ALA A 280 14.50 -6.99 65.55
CA ALA A 280 15.34 -8.08 66.02
C ALA A 280 16.77 -7.87 65.50
N THR A 281 17.70 -7.89 66.44
CA THR A 281 19.13 -7.62 66.34
C THR A 281 19.89 -8.92 66.41
N THR A 282 20.84 -9.16 65.50
CA THR A 282 22.22 -9.68 65.75
C THR A 282 22.99 -9.75 64.41
N GLN A 283 24.09 -8.99 64.26
CA GLN A 283 25.50 -9.43 64.33
C GLN A 283 25.84 -10.46 63.22
N THR A 284 26.90 -10.43 62.41
CA THR A 284 28.26 -9.85 62.36
C THR A 284 28.81 -10.42 61.02
N SER A 285 29.60 -9.79 60.15
CA SER A 285 30.96 -9.29 60.31
C SER A 285 31.55 -9.00 58.91
N SER A 286 32.64 -8.23 58.90
CA SER A 286 33.71 -8.18 57.89
C SER A 286 33.48 -7.31 56.65
N GLY A 287 34.13 -6.15 56.70
CA GLY A 287 34.21 -5.20 55.61
C GLY A 287 35.15 -5.65 54.48
N LYS A 288 34.91 -5.09 53.30
CA LYS A 288 35.92 -4.90 52.26
C LYS A 288 35.70 -3.53 51.62
N THR A 289 36.66 -2.65 51.86
CA THR A 289 36.92 -1.38 51.19
C THR A 289 36.89 -1.57 49.67
N LYS A 290 35.89 -1.01 48.98
CA LYS A 290 35.86 -0.94 47.52
C LYS A 290 36.49 0.37 47.04
N LYS A 291 37.73 0.23 46.56
CA LYS A 291 38.43 1.19 45.71
C LYS A 291 37.52 1.69 44.60
N THR A 292 37.42 3.01 44.48
CA THR A 292 36.90 3.73 43.32
C THR A 292 37.80 3.45 42.11
N SER A 293 37.45 2.46 41.29
CA SER A 293 38.03 2.31 39.96
C SER A 293 37.24 3.16 38.95
N LYS A 294 37.87 4.26 38.51
CA LYS A 294 37.48 4.98 37.30
C LYS A 294 37.51 4.00 36.13
N THR A 295 36.35 3.51 35.71
CA THR A 295 36.21 2.72 34.50
C THR A 295 36.21 3.66 33.30
N ARG A 296 37.29 3.62 32.52
CA ARG A 296 37.35 4.17 31.15
C ARG A 296 36.17 3.59 30.33
N PRO A 297 35.52 4.36 29.44
CA PRO A 297 34.45 3.84 28.60
C PRO A 297 35.04 2.86 27.58
N THR A 298 34.86 1.57 27.83
CA THR A 298 35.12 0.51 26.87
C THR A 298 34.23 0.73 25.66
N SER A 299 34.86 1.01 24.50
CA SER A 299 34.20 0.98 23.20
C SER A 299 33.60 -0.42 23.04
N THR A 300 32.28 -0.52 23.12
CA THR A 300 31.55 -1.79 23.07
C THR A 300 31.65 -2.31 21.64
N ARG A 301 32.62 -3.20 21.38
CA ARG A 301 32.71 -3.95 20.13
C ARG A 301 31.39 -4.71 19.97
N ILE A 302 30.61 -4.39 18.94
CA ILE A 302 29.29 -4.99 18.72
C ILE A 302 29.53 -6.41 18.18
N ILE A 303 29.45 -7.42 19.06
CA ILE A 303 29.84 -8.81 18.80
C ILE A 303 28.91 -9.55 17.81
N ASN A 304 27.76 -8.97 17.41
CA ASN A 304 26.87 -9.61 16.44
C ASN A 304 26.09 -8.60 15.59
N LEU A 305 26.66 -8.21 14.44
CA LEU A 305 26.07 -7.23 13.51
C LEU A 305 24.80 -7.74 12.82
N ASN A 306 24.69 -9.06 12.59
CA ASN A 306 23.56 -9.68 11.88
C ASN A 306 22.22 -9.46 12.59
N LYS A 307 22.23 -9.26 13.91
CA LYS A 307 21.02 -8.92 14.68
C LYS A 307 20.40 -7.57 14.28
N TYR A 308 21.18 -6.69 13.66
CA TYR A 308 20.76 -5.34 13.28
C TYR A 308 20.47 -5.18 11.77
N LYS A 309 20.65 -6.25 10.98
CA LYS A 309 20.37 -6.26 9.55
C LYS A 309 18.86 -6.24 9.29
N PRO A 310 18.31 -5.26 8.53
CA PRO A 310 16.93 -5.29 8.06
C PRO A 310 16.60 -6.58 7.32
N LYS A 311 15.40 -7.13 7.55
CA LYS A 311 14.92 -8.32 6.82
C LYS A 311 14.35 -7.89 5.47
N THR A 312 15.22 -7.78 4.47
CA THR A 312 14.88 -7.46 3.07
C THR A 312 15.61 -8.42 2.12
N THR A 313 15.10 -8.61 0.91
CA THR A 313 15.71 -9.45 -0.13
C THR A 313 17.00 -8.85 -0.67
N ALA A 314 17.06 -7.52 -0.79
CA ALA A 314 18.26 -6.79 -1.19
C ALA A 314 18.47 -5.58 -0.27
N LEU A 315 19.66 -5.47 0.31
CA LEU A 315 20.04 -4.35 1.17
C LEU A 315 20.39 -3.12 0.34
N SER A 316 19.73 -2.00 0.59
CA SER A 316 20.04 -0.68 0.03
C SER A 316 20.24 0.34 1.14
N SER A 317 20.77 1.54 0.81
CA SER A 317 20.85 2.64 1.77
C SER A 317 19.48 3.07 2.31
N GLU A 318 18.43 2.90 1.50
CA GLU A 318 17.04 3.19 1.87
C GLU A 318 16.55 2.32 3.04
N ASP A 319 17.05 1.10 3.17
CA ASP A 319 16.63 0.17 4.23
C ASP A 319 17.15 0.55 5.62
N PHE A 320 18.10 1.49 5.68
CA PHE A 320 18.68 2.01 6.93
C PHE A 320 18.10 3.38 7.33
N LYS A 321 17.18 3.93 6.53
CA LYS A 321 16.49 5.18 6.87
C LYS A 321 15.39 4.92 7.90
N CYS A 322 15.17 5.89 8.78
CA CYS A 322 14.07 5.83 9.72
C CYS A 322 12.73 5.68 8.98
N ILE A 323 11.89 4.72 9.40
CA ILE A 323 10.60 4.42 8.76
C ILE A 323 9.55 5.53 8.91
N PHE A 324 9.78 6.55 9.75
CA PHE A 324 8.82 7.64 9.97
C PHE A 324 9.27 8.94 9.31
N CYS A 325 10.50 9.40 9.58
CA CYS A 325 11.03 10.62 8.97
C CYS A 325 11.71 10.40 7.60
N PHE A 326 11.93 9.16 7.18
CA PHE A 326 12.57 8.80 5.91
C PHE A 326 13.98 9.41 5.72
N GLN A 327 14.65 9.74 6.82
CA GLN A 327 16.01 10.23 6.83
C GLN A 327 16.96 9.16 7.35
N LEU A 328 18.18 9.14 6.81
CA LEU A 328 19.25 8.31 7.35
C LEU A 328 19.71 8.94 8.68
N PRO A 329 19.80 8.18 9.78
CA PRO A 329 20.27 8.73 11.05
C PRO A 329 21.62 9.40 10.91
N ASN A 330 21.72 10.65 11.36
CA ASN A 330 22.92 11.46 11.20
C ASN A 330 23.49 11.90 12.55
N PHE A 331 24.81 11.84 12.70
CA PHE A 331 25.52 12.30 13.88
C PHE A 331 26.39 13.51 13.51
N PRO A 332 26.33 14.64 14.24
CA PRO A 332 25.77 14.80 15.60
C PRO A 332 24.28 15.21 15.68
N GLN A 333 23.61 15.47 14.56
CA GLN A 333 22.25 16.04 14.53
C GLN A 333 21.20 15.23 15.34
N ASP A 334 21.26 13.90 15.29
CA ASP A 334 20.35 13.01 16.02
C ASP A 334 20.91 12.52 17.38
N GLN A 335 21.94 13.17 17.91
CA GLN A 335 22.53 12.79 19.19
C GLN A 335 21.47 12.82 20.30
N GLY A 336 21.37 11.73 21.07
CA GLY A 336 20.40 11.58 22.16
C GLY A 336 19.03 11.02 21.75
N ARG A 337 18.67 11.03 20.46
CA ARG A 337 17.39 10.45 19.99
C ARG A 337 17.39 8.92 20.08
N GLY A 338 18.52 8.31 19.70
CA GLY A 338 18.67 6.84 19.65
C GLY A 338 17.83 6.18 18.56
N ILE A 339 18.13 4.92 18.25
CA ILE A 339 17.50 4.13 17.20
C ILE A 339 16.90 2.86 17.80
N ILE A 340 15.65 2.57 17.45
CA ILE A 340 14.94 1.33 17.76
C ILE A 340 14.74 0.56 16.47
N LEU A 341 14.93 -0.77 16.51
CA LEU A 341 14.63 -1.64 15.37
C LEU A 341 13.34 -2.39 15.61
N CYS A 342 12.50 -2.52 14.59
CA CYS A 342 11.32 -3.38 14.70
C CYS A 342 11.73 -4.83 15.08
N PRO A 343 11.08 -5.46 16.09
CA PRO A 343 11.42 -6.82 16.50
C PRO A 343 11.17 -7.85 15.39
N ASN A 344 10.22 -7.58 14.49
CA ASN A 344 9.90 -8.49 13.39
C ASN A 344 10.75 -8.25 12.14
N CYS A 345 10.69 -7.05 11.55
CA CYS A 345 11.34 -6.75 10.27
C CYS A 345 12.72 -6.07 10.39
N ARG A 346 13.11 -5.65 11.59
CA ARG A 346 14.39 -4.97 11.90
C ARG A 346 14.63 -3.64 11.16
N TYR A 347 13.61 -3.04 10.54
CA TYR A 347 13.70 -1.69 10.02
C TYR A 347 13.87 -0.67 11.18
N PRO A 348 14.68 0.38 10.99
CA PRO A 348 15.02 1.34 12.03
C PRO A 348 13.97 2.45 12.17
N ALA A 349 13.90 3.01 13.38
CA ALA A 349 13.16 4.21 13.70
C ALA A 349 13.93 5.03 14.75
N HIS A 350 13.82 6.36 14.73
CA HIS A 350 14.25 7.17 15.87
C HIS A 350 13.40 6.82 17.10
N ALA A 351 14.01 6.76 18.28
CA ALA A 351 13.35 6.18 19.44
C ALA A 351 12.15 6.98 19.94
N ASP A 352 12.20 8.30 19.79
CA ASP A 352 11.11 9.25 20.02
C ASP A 352 9.93 8.97 19.08
N GLU A 353 10.18 8.87 17.77
CA GLU A 353 9.15 8.62 16.75
C GLU A 353 8.50 7.25 16.92
N PHE A 354 9.30 6.23 17.28
CA PHE A 354 8.79 4.89 17.54
C PHE A 354 7.90 4.83 18.79
N LYS A 355 8.29 5.51 19.87
CA LYS A 355 7.50 5.56 21.12
C LYS A 355 6.17 6.30 20.90
N ASP A 356 6.22 7.42 20.19
CA ASP A 356 5.01 8.18 19.84
C ASP A 356 4.06 7.35 18.97
N TRP A 357 4.59 6.66 17.96
CA TRP A 357 3.81 5.73 17.15
C TRP A 357 3.15 4.63 18.00
N LEU A 358 3.89 4.04 18.94
CA LEU A 358 3.37 3.01 19.86
C LEU A 358 2.25 3.52 20.77
N GLY A 359 2.19 4.82 21.05
CA GLY A 359 1.06 5.44 21.77
C GLY A 359 -0.26 5.40 20.99
N SER A 360 -0.19 5.24 19.66
CA SER A 360 -1.37 5.22 18.77
C SER A 360 -1.63 3.88 18.10
N SER A 361 -0.61 3.04 17.95
CA SER A 361 -0.70 1.76 17.24
C SER A 361 0.26 0.73 17.83
N ASN A 362 -0.22 -0.49 18.05
CA ASN A 362 0.62 -1.61 18.46
C ASN A 362 1.18 -2.41 17.26
N LEU A 363 1.10 -1.88 16.03
CA LEU A 363 1.59 -2.53 14.81
C LEU A 363 2.84 -1.82 14.30
N CYS A 364 3.74 -2.55 13.64
CA CYS A 364 4.87 -1.92 12.94
C CYS A 364 4.38 -1.15 11.70
N SER A 365 4.80 0.11 11.53
CA SER A 365 4.42 0.93 10.37
C SER A 365 4.94 0.40 9.02
N ARG A 366 5.98 -0.45 9.01
CA ARG A 366 6.56 -1.03 7.79
C ARG A 366 6.02 -2.41 7.46
N CYS A 367 6.00 -3.33 8.43
CA CYS A 367 5.63 -4.74 8.20
C CYS A 367 4.26 -5.12 8.76
N SER A 368 3.55 -4.18 9.40
CA SER A 368 2.22 -4.37 9.99
C SER A 368 2.14 -5.46 11.07
N ALA A 369 3.26 -6.06 11.46
CA ALA A 369 3.30 -7.06 12.52
C ALA A 369 3.09 -6.42 13.90
N ARG A 370 2.37 -7.13 14.77
CA ARG A 370 2.12 -6.70 16.15
C ARG A 370 3.42 -6.60 16.94
N ILE A 371 3.63 -5.47 17.60
CA ILE A 371 4.75 -5.23 18.51
C ILE A 371 4.40 -5.82 19.88
N PRO A 372 5.22 -6.73 20.44
CA PRO A 372 4.99 -7.27 21.77
C PRO A 372 4.90 -6.17 22.83
N THR A 373 3.95 -6.27 23.76
CA THR A 373 3.72 -5.26 24.82
C THR A 373 4.97 -5.01 25.66
N ASN A 374 5.71 -6.06 26.00
CA ASN A 374 6.99 -5.97 26.71
C ASN A 374 8.04 -5.16 25.93
N TYR A 375 8.08 -5.36 24.60
CA TYR A 375 8.97 -4.59 23.72
C TYR A 375 8.53 -3.13 23.63
N GLY A 376 7.22 -2.87 23.59
CA GLY A 376 6.69 -1.50 23.52
C GLY A 376 6.97 -0.68 24.78
N ARG A 377 6.94 -1.31 25.96
CA ARG A 377 7.26 -0.65 27.24
C ARG A 377 8.75 -0.36 27.40
N ASN A 378 9.61 -1.28 26.97
CA ASN A 378 11.06 -1.13 27.12
C ASN A 378 11.83 -1.58 25.86
N PRO A 379 11.77 -0.80 24.77
CA PRO A 379 12.46 -1.16 23.55
C PRO A 379 13.97 -0.97 23.71
N ARG A 380 14.76 -1.83 23.06
CA ARG A 380 16.22 -1.70 23.05
C ARG A 380 16.64 -0.50 22.19
N ILE A 381 17.17 0.53 22.83
CA ILE A 381 17.66 1.74 22.16
C ILE A 381 19.14 1.57 21.80
N ILE A 382 19.48 1.77 20.54
CA ILE A 382 20.84 1.77 20.00
C ILE A 382 21.28 3.22 19.87
N SER A 383 22.50 3.57 20.27
CA SER A 383 23.00 4.93 20.04
C SER A 383 23.16 5.18 18.54
N VAL A 384 22.87 6.41 18.10
CA VAL A 384 22.98 6.79 16.68
C VAL A 384 24.39 6.54 16.14
N LYS A 385 25.42 6.87 16.92
CA LYS A 385 26.83 6.60 16.58
C LYS A 385 27.08 5.12 16.30
N ASN A 386 26.59 4.23 17.16
CA ASN A 386 26.73 2.78 16.97
C ASN A 386 25.92 2.30 15.76
N TYR A 387 24.72 2.84 15.56
CA TYR A 387 23.89 2.48 14.41
C TYR A 387 24.54 2.85 13.08
N ILE A 388 25.15 4.04 12.99
CA ILE A 388 25.88 4.47 11.79
C ILE A 388 27.06 3.53 11.49
N LEU A 389 27.79 3.07 12.51
CA LEU A 389 28.88 2.09 12.32
C LEU A 389 28.36 0.76 11.77
N ILE A 390 27.23 0.26 12.30
CA ILE A 390 26.58 -0.97 11.83
C ILE A 390 26.18 -0.82 10.35
N TYR A 391 25.50 0.27 10.01
CA TYR A 391 25.03 0.55 8.65
C TYR A 391 26.18 0.62 7.64
N LYS A 392 27.26 1.36 7.98
CA LYS A 392 28.44 1.49 7.11
C LYS A 392 29.12 0.14 6.86
N ASP A 393 29.19 -0.74 7.86
CA ASP A 393 29.78 -2.08 7.67
C ASP A 393 28.97 -2.94 6.69
N PHE A 394 27.63 -2.88 6.77
CA PHE A 394 26.77 -3.62 5.84
C PHE A 394 26.85 -3.11 4.39
N LEU A 395 26.95 -1.79 4.18
CA LEU A 395 27.13 -1.24 2.84
C LEU A 395 28.52 -1.52 2.28
N ARG A 396 29.56 -1.51 3.11
CA ARG A 396 30.93 -1.81 2.68
C ARG A 396 31.06 -3.26 2.21
N LYS A 397 30.45 -4.23 2.90
CA LYS A 397 30.47 -5.65 2.51
C LYS A 397 29.67 -5.98 1.25
N LYS A 398 28.89 -5.03 0.73
CA LYS A 398 28.09 -5.19 -0.50
C LYS A 398 28.86 -4.75 -1.74
N ARG A 399 29.87 -3.89 -1.59
CA ARG A 399 30.88 -3.61 -2.62
C ARG A 399 31.94 -4.68 -2.55
#